data_AF-A0A3B9GIQ1-F1
#
_entry.id   AF-A0A3B9GIQ1-F1
#
_cell.length_a   1.000
_cell.length_b   1.000
_cell.length_c   1.000
_cell.angle_alpha   90.00
_cell.angle_beta   90.00
_cell.angle_gamma   90.00
#
_symmetry.space_group_name_H-M   'P 1'
#
loop_
_entity.id
_entity.type
_entity.pdbx_description
1 polymer ?
#
loop_
_entity_poly.entity_id
_entity_poly.type
_entity_poly.pdbx_seq_one_letter_code
_entity_poly.pdbx_strand_id
1 'polypeptide(L)'
;MAAATAAATTANAIAKATTAATSAAVQAAIKMKRGKGSDANPAKDPAPSRLERQSIKLRLFDVVIIALALAAFSASALVIYGGPAPSSLVISTDGEDWIYPLNEDRVVQVQGKLGLVTIAIEGGRARFLDSPCQNKLCIGAAPIGVTGDWSACLPSGVFIRVEGDVDEHDEFDAIVR
;
A
#
# COMPACT_ATOMS: atom_id res chain seq x y z
N MET A 1 -9.07 14.23 23.87
CA MET A 1 -8.03 13.39 24.50
C MET A 1 -7.45 12.28 23.60
N ALA A 2 -7.91 12.08 22.35
CA ALA A 2 -7.40 11.02 21.46
C ALA A 2 -6.29 11.44 20.46
N ALA A 3 -5.97 12.73 20.35
CA ALA A 3 -4.97 13.23 19.39
C ALA A 3 -3.52 13.07 19.84
N ALA A 4 -3.28 12.87 21.15
CA ALA A 4 -1.92 12.77 21.70
C ALA A 4 -1.27 11.39 21.51
N THR A 5 -2.07 10.33 21.35
CA THR A 5 -1.58 8.96 21.19
C THR A 5 -1.11 8.66 19.77
N ALA A 6 -1.67 9.30 18.74
CA ALA A 6 -1.23 9.14 17.35
C ALA A 6 0.16 9.73 17.08
N ALA A 7 0.50 10.85 17.73
CA ALA A 7 1.81 11.50 17.63
C ALA A 7 2.93 10.67 18.29
N ALA A 8 2.62 9.97 19.38
CA ALA A 8 3.58 9.10 20.05
C ALA A 8 3.88 7.83 19.22
N THR A 9 2.87 7.26 18.54
CA THR A 9 3.06 6.08 17.67
C THR A 9 3.83 6.42 16.41
N THR A 10 3.61 7.61 15.82
CA THR A 10 4.37 8.09 14.66
C THR A 10 5.82 8.40 15.01
N ALA A 11 6.09 9.06 16.14
CA ALA A 11 7.47 9.31 16.59
C ALA A 11 8.26 8.02 16.85
N ASN A 12 7.63 7.00 17.45
CA ASN A 12 8.28 5.74 17.75
C ASN A 12 8.47 4.86 16.49
N ALA A 13 7.57 4.96 15.50
CA ALA A 13 7.73 4.33 14.19
C ALA A 13 8.87 4.99 13.38
N ILE A 14 8.98 6.33 13.41
CA ILE A 14 10.07 7.07 12.78
C ILE A 14 11.42 6.70 13.43
N ALA A 15 11.49 6.57 14.76
CA ALA A 15 12.70 6.16 15.48
C ALA A 15 13.11 4.70 15.19
N LYS A 16 12.14 3.77 15.09
CA LYS A 16 12.39 2.35 14.80
C LYS A 16 12.76 2.11 13.33
N ALA A 17 12.18 2.87 12.41
CA ALA A 17 12.52 2.82 10.98
C ALA A 17 13.89 3.47 10.70
N THR A 18 14.20 4.60 11.35
CA THR A 18 15.52 5.25 11.21
C THR A 18 16.64 4.42 11.82
N THR A 19 16.42 3.72 12.95
CA THR A 19 17.43 2.81 13.54
C THR A 19 17.61 1.50 12.77
N ALA A 20 16.54 0.91 12.20
CA ALA A 20 16.66 -0.27 11.35
C ALA A 20 17.39 0.05 10.02
N ALA A 21 17.03 1.15 9.35
CA ALA A 21 17.65 1.56 8.10
C ALA A 21 19.11 2.03 8.28
N THR A 22 19.44 2.75 9.37
CA THR A 22 20.83 3.13 9.66
C THR A 22 21.69 1.93 10.05
N SER A 23 21.15 0.94 10.78
CA SER A 23 21.90 -0.25 11.17
C SER A 23 22.29 -1.15 9.98
N ALA A 24 21.41 -1.31 8.98
CA ALA A 24 21.70 -2.08 7.78
C ALA A 24 22.75 -1.40 6.89
N ALA A 25 22.65 -0.08 6.71
CA ALA A 25 23.62 0.71 5.95
C ALA A 25 25.00 0.78 6.66
N VAL A 26 25.02 0.91 7.98
CA VAL A 26 26.26 0.93 8.78
C VAL A 26 26.93 -0.45 8.85
N GLN A 27 26.16 -1.54 8.99
CA GLN A 27 26.71 -2.90 8.98
C GLN A 27 27.28 -3.29 7.61
N ALA A 28 26.66 -2.84 6.51
CA ALA A 28 27.21 -3.02 5.17
C ALA A 28 28.55 -2.28 4.99
N ALA A 29 28.67 -1.06 5.53
CA ALA A 29 29.91 -0.27 5.47
C ALA A 29 31.05 -0.87 6.31
N ILE A 30 30.74 -1.43 7.49
CA ILE A 30 31.76 -2.07 8.36
C ILE A 30 32.27 -3.39 7.75
N LYS A 31 31.41 -4.16 7.06
CA LYS A 31 31.79 -5.43 6.43
C LYS A 31 32.79 -5.26 5.27
N MET A 32 32.76 -4.11 4.58
CA MET A 32 33.70 -3.83 3.49
C MET A 32 35.13 -3.45 3.95
N LYS A 33 35.32 -3.05 5.22
CA LYS A 33 36.64 -2.63 5.73
C LYS A 33 37.55 -3.80 6.15
N ARG A 34 37.01 -5.02 6.21
CA ARG A 34 37.66 -6.19 6.85
C ARG A 34 38.39 -7.15 5.89
N GLY A 35 38.39 -6.89 4.58
CA GLY A 35 38.84 -7.84 3.56
C GLY A 35 40.22 -7.58 2.92
N LYS A 36 41.17 -6.90 3.58
CA LYS A 36 42.49 -6.66 2.98
C LYS A 36 43.64 -6.96 3.94
N GLY A 37 44.14 -8.18 3.88
CA GLY A 37 45.41 -8.58 4.50
C GLY A 37 45.90 -9.90 3.90
N SER A 38 47.19 -9.93 3.52
CA SER A 38 48.04 -11.11 3.25
C SER A 38 47.69 -12.00 2.05
N ASP A 39 48.55 -12.31 1.06
CA ASP A 39 50.00 -12.23 0.86
C ASP A 39 50.28 -12.30 -0.66
N ALA A 40 51.30 -11.61 -1.18
CA ALA A 40 51.75 -11.79 -2.57
C ALA A 40 53.28 -11.87 -2.64
N ASN A 41 53.80 -13.00 -3.12
CA ASN A 41 55.22 -13.32 -3.30
C ASN A 41 55.72 -12.75 -4.66
N PRO A 42 56.77 -11.89 -4.70
CA PRO A 42 57.13 -11.14 -5.90
C PRO A 42 58.18 -11.88 -6.75
N ALA A 43 57.81 -12.99 -7.39
CA ALA A 43 58.68 -13.59 -8.41
C ALA A 43 57.91 -14.58 -9.26
N LYS A 44 57.11 -14.10 -10.24
CA LYS A 44 56.69 -14.81 -11.48
C LYS A 44 55.48 -14.10 -12.08
N ASP A 45 55.74 -13.30 -13.12
CA ASP A 45 54.86 -12.98 -14.27
C ASP A 45 54.87 -11.48 -14.64
N PRO A 46 55.39 -11.10 -15.83
CA PRO A 46 55.22 -9.76 -16.37
C PRO A 46 53.83 -9.61 -17.04
N ALA A 47 53.02 -8.72 -16.47
CA ALA A 47 51.85 -7.98 -17.00
C ALA A 47 51.04 -8.55 -18.18
N PRO A 48 49.70 -8.54 -18.05
CA PRO A 48 48.96 -7.46 -18.73
C PRO A 48 48.34 -6.46 -17.74
N SER A 49 48.56 -5.19 -18.04
CA SER A 49 48.15 -4.02 -17.28
C SER A 49 46.72 -3.58 -17.60
N ARG A 50 46.11 -2.87 -16.63
CA ARG A 50 44.95 -1.97 -16.79
C ARG A 50 43.55 -2.57 -16.55
N LEU A 51 43.40 -3.43 -15.55
CA LEU A 51 42.21 -3.33 -14.69
C LEU A 51 42.53 -2.33 -13.58
N GLU A 52 42.57 -1.04 -13.95
CA GLU A 52 42.59 0.05 -12.99
C GLU A 52 41.28 -0.01 -12.23
N ARG A 53 41.31 -0.71 -11.09
CA ARG A 53 40.38 -0.58 -10.00
C ARG A 53 40.42 0.88 -9.57
N GLN A 54 39.65 1.73 -10.26
CA GLN A 54 39.47 3.13 -9.88
C GLN A 54 38.80 3.10 -8.50
N SER A 55 39.62 3.26 -7.47
CA SER A 55 39.17 3.44 -6.11
C SER A 55 38.44 4.78 -6.06
N ILE A 56 37.11 4.72 -6.05
CA ILE A 56 36.27 5.90 -5.86
C ILE A 56 36.65 6.49 -4.49
N LYS A 57 37.45 7.54 -4.48
CA LYS A 57 37.76 8.32 -3.27
C LYS A 57 36.57 9.22 -3.00
N LEU A 58 35.53 8.66 -2.38
CA LEU A 58 34.38 9.42 -1.93
C LEU A 58 34.87 10.50 -0.97
N ARG A 59 34.80 11.76 -1.40
CA ARG A 59 35.04 12.92 -0.53
C ARG A 59 33.89 13.00 0.47
N LEU A 60 34.12 13.59 1.65
CA LEU A 60 33.07 13.75 2.67
C LEU A 60 31.81 14.44 2.10
N PHE A 61 32.01 15.43 1.22
CA PHE A 61 30.93 16.12 0.50
C PHE A 61 30.18 15.23 -0.49
N ASP A 62 30.87 14.31 -1.16
CA ASP A 62 30.27 13.37 -2.11
C ASP A 62 29.32 12.40 -1.38
N VAL A 63 29.75 11.90 -0.22
CA VAL A 63 28.91 11.07 0.66
C VAL A 63 27.68 11.84 1.16
N VAL A 64 27.84 13.11 1.54
CA VAL A 64 26.72 13.95 2.01
C VAL A 64 25.70 14.18 0.89
N ILE A 65 26.15 14.47 -0.33
CA ILE A 65 25.25 14.68 -1.48
C ILE A 65 24.49 13.40 -1.81
N ILE A 66 25.18 12.25 -1.86
CA ILE A 66 24.56 10.95 -2.13
C ILE A 66 23.53 10.60 -1.03
N ALA A 67 23.87 10.81 0.24
CA ALA A 67 22.95 10.56 1.35
C ALA A 67 21.69 11.43 1.28
N LEU A 68 21.85 12.70 0.93
CA LEU A 68 20.73 13.64 0.82
C LEU A 68 19.83 13.31 -0.39
N ALA A 69 20.43 12.90 -1.52
CA ALA A 69 19.69 12.43 -2.68
C ALA A 69 18.90 11.14 -2.38
N LEU A 70 19.52 10.16 -1.70
CA LEU A 70 18.84 8.94 -1.26
C LEU A 70 17.72 9.24 -0.26
N ALA A 71 17.94 10.14 0.69
CA ALA A 71 16.93 10.57 1.64
C ALA A 71 15.73 11.22 0.93
N ALA A 72 15.97 12.16 0.01
CA ALA A 72 14.93 12.82 -0.78
C ALA A 72 14.16 11.82 -1.66
N PHE A 73 14.86 10.90 -2.31
CA PHE A 73 14.23 9.86 -3.12
C PHE A 73 13.37 8.92 -2.28
N SER A 74 13.88 8.47 -1.12
CA SER A 74 13.13 7.61 -0.21
C SER A 74 11.89 8.30 0.37
N ALA A 75 11.99 9.59 0.74
CA ALA A 75 10.86 10.37 1.21
C ALA A 75 9.79 10.53 0.12
N SER A 76 10.20 10.84 -1.12
CA SER A 76 9.29 10.93 -2.26
C SER A 76 8.59 9.60 -2.52
N ALA A 77 9.33 8.49 -2.49
CA ALA A 77 8.77 7.15 -2.67
C ALA A 77 7.73 6.82 -1.59
N LEU A 78 7.98 7.17 -0.33
CA LEU A 78 6.99 6.96 0.75
C LEU A 78 5.73 7.79 0.59
N VAL A 79 5.83 9.02 0.07
CA VAL A 79 4.66 9.88 -0.17
C VAL A 79 3.83 9.36 -1.35
N ILE A 80 4.49 8.83 -2.39
CA ILE A 80 3.81 8.35 -3.60
C ILE A 80 3.20 6.95 -3.41
N TYR A 81 3.92 6.05 -2.74
CA TYR A 81 3.53 4.64 -2.59
C TYR A 81 2.97 4.30 -1.20
N GLY A 82 2.98 5.23 -0.24
CA GLY A 82 2.50 5.00 1.13
C GLY A 82 1.01 5.27 1.36
N GLY A 83 0.24 5.50 0.30
CA GLY A 83 -1.22 5.63 0.40
C GLY A 83 -1.89 4.30 0.79
N PRO A 84 -3.07 4.31 1.43
CA PRO A 84 -3.89 3.11 1.58
C PRO A 84 -4.07 2.45 0.21
N ALA A 85 -4.01 1.11 0.15
CA ALA A 85 -4.25 0.37 -1.09
C ALA A 85 -5.56 0.86 -1.74
N PRO A 86 -5.60 1.05 -3.06
CA PRO A 86 -6.80 1.52 -3.74
C PRO A 86 -7.89 0.46 -3.61
N SER A 87 -8.78 0.63 -2.65
CA SER A 87 -10.03 -0.13 -2.57
C SER A 87 -11.06 0.51 -3.49
N SER A 88 -11.75 -0.31 -4.27
CA SER A 88 -12.83 0.10 -5.15
C SER A 88 -14.14 -0.54 -4.72
N LEU A 89 -15.22 0.22 -4.73
CA LEU A 89 -16.58 -0.29 -4.58
C LEU A 89 -17.08 -0.75 -5.94
N VAL A 90 -17.47 -2.00 -6.05
CA VAL A 90 -18.23 -2.50 -7.19
C VAL A 90 -19.70 -2.59 -6.82
N ILE A 91 -20.53 -1.89 -7.57
CA ILE A 91 -21.99 -1.90 -7.47
C ILE A 91 -22.54 -2.71 -8.64
N SER A 92 -23.01 -3.91 -8.34
CA SER A 92 -23.61 -4.82 -9.31
C SER A 92 -25.13 -4.72 -9.30
N THR A 93 -25.69 -4.57 -10.49
CA THR A 93 -27.13 -4.62 -10.77
C THR A 93 -27.41 -5.70 -11.82
N ASP A 94 -28.67 -6.04 -12.13
CA ASP A 94 -28.93 -7.07 -13.15
C ASP A 94 -28.47 -6.70 -14.57
N GLY A 95 -28.25 -5.40 -14.82
CA GLY A 95 -27.91 -4.89 -16.16
C GLY A 95 -26.44 -4.49 -16.31
N GLU A 96 -25.82 -3.97 -15.26
CA GLU A 96 -24.48 -3.38 -15.36
C GLU A 96 -23.77 -3.34 -14.00
N ASP A 97 -22.44 -3.37 -14.06
CA ASP A 97 -21.54 -3.21 -12.92
C ASP A 97 -20.87 -1.83 -12.97
N TRP A 98 -20.91 -1.12 -11.85
CA TRP A 98 -20.30 0.19 -11.70
C TRP A 98 -19.16 0.13 -10.70
N ILE A 99 -18.01 0.68 -11.06
CA ILE A 99 -16.82 0.69 -10.20
C ILE A 99 -16.53 2.12 -9.76
N TYR A 100 -16.46 2.34 -8.46
CA TYR A 100 -16.17 3.64 -7.86
C TYR A 100 -15.01 3.52 -6.88
N PRO A 101 -14.05 4.46 -6.87
CA PRO A 101 -12.96 4.40 -5.93
C PRO A 101 -13.46 4.81 -4.52
N LEU A 102 -13.05 4.07 -3.48
CA LEU A 102 -13.55 4.28 -2.11
C LEU A 102 -12.94 5.51 -1.43
N ASN A 103 -11.87 6.06 -2.00
CA ASN A 103 -11.16 7.25 -1.51
C ASN A 103 -11.88 8.58 -1.84
N GLU A 104 -12.90 8.54 -2.71
CA GLU A 104 -13.67 9.71 -3.11
C GLU A 104 -15.07 9.67 -2.51
N ASP A 105 -15.39 10.70 -1.72
CA ASP A 105 -16.72 10.83 -1.14
C ASP A 105 -17.76 11.20 -2.20
N ARG A 106 -18.81 10.39 -2.34
CA ARG A 106 -19.88 10.61 -3.31
C ARG A 106 -21.16 9.87 -2.96
N VAL A 107 -22.27 10.36 -3.51
CA VAL A 107 -23.56 9.67 -3.47
C VAL A 107 -23.89 9.17 -4.87
N VAL A 108 -24.20 7.88 -4.98
CA VAL A 108 -24.54 7.20 -6.23
C VAL A 108 -25.99 6.77 -6.15
N GLN A 109 -26.75 7.06 -7.21
CA GLN A 109 -28.12 6.58 -7.38
C GLN A 109 -28.14 5.54 -8.49
N VAL A 110 -28.58 4.33 -8.17
CA VAL A 110 -28.65 3.22 -9.11
C VAL A 110 -30.08 2.74 -9.24
N GLN A 111 -30.47 2.36 -10.46
CA GLN A 111 -31.80 1.83 -10.74
C GLN A 111 -31.82 0.33 -10.42
N GLY A 112 -32.54 -0.05 -9.35
CA GLY A 112 -32.80 -1.46 -9.03
C GLY A 112 -34.14 -1.94 -9.61
N LYS A 113 -34.41 -3.25 -9.45
CA LYS A 113 -35.66 -3.91 -9.91
C LYS A 113 -36.93 -3.26 -9.37
N LEU A 114 -36.86 -2.77 -8.13
CA LEU A 114 -38.00 -2.20 -7.40
C LEU A 114 -38.07 -0.67 -7.46
N GLY A 115 -37.06 -0.01 -8.03
CA GLY A 115 -36.94 1.44 -8.04
C GLY A 115 -35.52 1.92 -7.74
N LEU A 116 -35.41 3.22 -7.51
CA LEU A 116 -34.13 3.90 -7.29
C LEU A 116 -33.53 3.57 -5.91
N VAL A 117 -32.26 3.15 -5.88
CA VAL A 117 -31.50 2.87 -4.66
C VAL A 117 -30.39 3.91 -4.54
N THR A 118 -30.20 4.44 -3.34
CA THR A 118 -29.17 5.45 -3.06
C THR A 118 -28.08 4.86 -2.18
N ILE A 119 -26.84 4.95 -2.64
CA ILE A 119 -25.63 4.45 -1.97
C ILE A 119 -24.70 5.65 -1.71
N ALA A 120 -24.13 5.73 -0.52
CA ALA A 120 -23.14 6.75 -0.17
C ALA A 120 -21.79 6.12 0.08
N ILE A 121 -20.75 6.76 -0.45
CA ILE A 121 -19.35 6.50 -0.20
C ILE A 121 -18.83 7.70 0.59
N GLU A 122 -18.39 7.47 1.82
CA GLU A 122 -17.91 8.51 2.74
C GLU A 122 -16.77 7.97 3.61
N GLY A 123 -15.62 8.65 3.61
CA GLY A 123 -14.50 8.36 4.49
C GLY A 123 -13.92 6.95 4.31
N GLY A 124 -13.85 6.45 3.07
CA GLY A 124 -13.37 5.10 2.78
C GLY A 124 -14.38 4.00 3.08
N ARG A 125 -15.67 4.31 3.21
CA ARG A 125 -16.72 3.33 3.50
C ARG A 125 -17.95 3.56 2.64
N ALA A 126 -18.63 2.48 2.28
CA ALA A 126 -19.88 2.50 1.54
C ALA A 126 -21.06 2.02 2.40
N ARG A 127 -22.24 2.62 2.19
CA ARG A 127 -23.50 2.19 2.83
C ARG A 127 -24.72 2.53 1.98
N PHE A 128 -25.83 1.84 2.22
CA PHE A 128 -27.12 2.20 1.63
C PHE A 128 -27.77 3.35 2.42
N LEU A 129 -28.18 4.41 1.74
CA LEU A 129 -28.95 5.52 2.33
C LEU A 129 -30.46 5.30 2.19
N ASP A 130 -30.89 4.84 1.02
CA ASP A 130 -32.30 4.55 0.75
C ASP A 130 -32.46 3.43 -0.28
N SER A 131 -33.55 2.68 -0.17
CA SER A 131 -33.93 1.60 -1.07
C SER A 131 -35.45 1.37 -1.00
N PRO A 132 -36.15 1.14 -2.11
CA PRO A 132 -37.60 0.94 -2.14
C PRO A 132 -38.06 -0.42 -1.59
N CYS A 133 -37.17 -1.22 -0.98
CA CYS A 133 -37.53 -2.50 -0.38
C CYS A 133 -38.31 -2.33 0.94
N GLN A 134 -39.23 -3.26 1.21
CA GLN A 134 -40.09 -3.22 2.39
C GLN A 134 -39.33 -3.46 3.70
N ASN A 135 -38.32 -4.33 3.67
CA ASN A 135 -37.63 -4.77 4.89
C ASN A 135 -36.50 -3.82 5.32
N LYS A 136 -36.04 -2.94 4.42
CA LYS A 136 -35.00 -1.92 4.67
C LYS A 136 -33.72 -2.45 5.37
N LEU A 137 -33.45 -3.75 5.27
CA LEU A 137 -32.32 -4.42 5.95
C LEU A 137 -30.97 -3.87 5.51
N CYS A 138 -30.83 -3.53 4.23
CA CYS A 138 -29.60 -2.96 3.67
C CYS A 138 -29.26 -1.58 4.26
N ILE A 139 -30.24 -0.78 4.66
CA ILE A 139 -30.04 0.53 5.29
C ILE A 139 -29.56 0.37 6.74
N GLY A 140 -30.04 -0.68 7.42
CA GLY A 140 -29.61 -1.03 8.78
C GLY A 140 -28.28 -1.79 8.85
N ALA A 141 -27.70 -2.17 7.71
CA ALA A 141 -26.42 -2.88 7.66
C ALA A 141 -25.25 -1.97 8.04
N ALA A 142 -24.17 -2.57 8.56
CA ALA A 142 -22.95 -1.85 8.85
C ALA A 142 -22.30 -1.30 7.56
N PRO A 143 -21.69 -0.11 7.59
CA PRO A 143 -20.91 0.39 6.46
C PRO A 143 -19.75 -0.56 6.14
N ILE A 144 -19.55 -0.84 4.86
CA ILE A 144 -18.48 -1.71 4.35
C ILE A 144 -17.28 -0.88 3.92
N GLY A 145 -16.06 -1.37 4.11
CA GLY A 145 -14.86 -0.61 3.72
C GLY A 145 -13.56 -1.40 3.65
N VAL A 146 -13.58 -2.67 4.02
CA VAL A 146 -12.44 -3.58 3.92
C VAL A 146 -12.62 -4.46 2.69
N THR A 147 -11.53 -4.79 2.00
CA THR A 147 -11.54 -5.75 0.89
C THR A 147 -12.23 -7.05 1.29
N GLY A 148 -13.16 -7.53 0.45
CA GLY A 148 -13.97 -8.71 0.73
C GLY A 148 -15.27 -8.42 1.49
N ASP A 149 -15.44 -7.23 2.07
CA ASP A 149 -16.72 -6.81 2.61
C ASP A 149 -17.75 -6.67 1.48
N TRP A 150 -18.97 -7.10 1.76
CA TRP A 150 -20.09 -6.96 0.85
C TRP A 150 -21.38 -6.66 1.58
N SER A 151 -22.33 -6.03 0.88
CA SER A 151 -23.68 -5.78 1.35
C SER A 151 -24.63 -5.79 0.16
N ALA A 152 -25.90 -6.08 0.40
CA ALA A 152 -26.84 -6.26 -0.69
C ALA A 152 -28.27 -5.90 -0.30
N CYS A 153 -28.97 -5.30 -1.25
CA CYS A 153 -30.42 -5.20 -1.23
C CYS A 153 -31.01 -6.27 -2.15
N LEU A 154 -31.13 -7.49 -1.63
CA LEU A 154 -31.63 -8.65 -2.38
C LEU A 154 -32.95 -8.37 -3.13
N PRO A 155 -33.99 -7.80 -2.51
CA PRO A 155 -35.26 -7.56 -3.20
C PRO A 155 -35.13 -6.57 -4.37
N SER A 156 -34.28 -5.55 -4.23
CA SER A 156 -34.04 -4.55 -5.28
C SER A 156 -33.01 -5.01 -6.33
N GLY A 157 -32.32 -6.14 -6.14
CA GLY A 157 -31.30 -6.65 -7.06
C GLY A 157 -30.04 -5.79 -7.12
N VAL A 158 -29.69 -5.11 -6.03
CA VAL A 158 -28.49 -4.26 -5.96
C VAL A 158 -27.49 -4.87 -4.97
N PHE A 159 -26.29 -5.16 -5.44
CA PHE A 159 -25.21 -5.75 -4.66
C PHE A 159 -24.00 -4.81 -4.65
N ILE A 160 -23.38 -4.64 -3.49
CA ILE A 160 -22.15 -3.84 -3.35
C ILE A 160 -21.05 -4.68 -2.70
N ARG A 161 -19.85 -4.62 -3.25
CA ARG A 161 -18.66 -5.28 -2.69
C ARG A 161 -17.45 -4.36 -2.76
N VAL A 162 -16.57 -4.48 -1.78
CA VAL A 162 -15.29 -3.78 -1.79
C VAL A 162 -14.23 -4.74 -2.34
N GLU A 163 -13.70 -4.39 -3.50
CA GLU A 163 -12.53 -5.04 -4.08
C GLU A 163 -11.29 -4.22 -3.72
N GLY A 164 -10.19 -4.91 -3.46
CA GLY A 164 -8.88 -4.29 -3.32
C GLY A 164 -7.94 -4.95 -4.31
N ASP A 165 -6.87 -4.25 -4.65
CA ASP A 165 -5.75 -4.79 -5.43
C ASP A 165 -4.99 -5.82 -4.58
N VAL A 166 -5.59 -6.99 -4.42
CA VAL A 166 -4.95 -8.23 -4.01
C VAL A 166 -4.92 -9.06 -5.27
N ASP A 167 -3.72 -9.27 -5.81
CA ASP A 167 -3.45 -10.15 -6.94
C ASP A 167 -4.41 -11.35 -6.90
N GLU A 168 -5.34 -11.38 -7.86
CA GLU A 168 -6.40 -12.39 -7.97
C GLU A 168 -5.77 -13.79 -7.88
N HIS A 169 -5.94 -14.52 -6.76
CA HIS A 169 -5.88 -15.99 -6.66
C HIS A 169 -6.24 -16.48 -5.25
N ASP A 170 -7.29 -15.96 -4.60
CA ASP A 170 -7.87 -16.63 -3.43
C ASP A 170 -9.06 -17.49 -3.88
N GLU A 171 -8.68 -18.70 -4.30
CA GLU A 171 -9.36 -20.00 -4.13
C GLU A 171 -10.85 -19.93 -3.72
N PHE A 172 -11.72 -20.28 -4.68
CA PHE A 172 -13.13 -20.57 -4.44
C PHE A 172 -13.29 -21.74 -3.45
N ASP A 173 -13.95 -21.51 -2.31
CA ASP A 173 -14.27 -22.54 -1.31
C ASP A 173 -15.53 -23.31 -1.71
N ALA A 174 -15.36 -24.40 -2.47
CA ALA A 174 -16.44 -25.29 -2.87
C ALA A 174 -16.64 -26.42 -1.84
N ILE A 175 -17.51 -26.18 -0.84
CA ILE A 175 -18.16 -27.28 -0.11
C ILE A 175 -19.45 -27.66 -0.85
N VAL A 176 -19.41 -28.80 -1.52
CA VAL A 176 -20.59 -29.50 -2.04
C VAL A 176 -20.90 -30.65 -1.08
N ARG A 177 -22.10 -30.65 -0.49
CA ARG A 177 -22.61 -31.76 0.32
C ARG A 177 -23.85 -32.35 -0.34
#